data_AF-A0A844U4W4-F1
#
_entry.id   AF-A0A844U4W4-F1
#
_cell.length_a   1.000
_cell.length_b   1.000
_cell.length_c   1.000
_cell.angle_alpha   90.00
_cell.angle_beta   90.00
_cell.angle_gamma   90.00
#
_symmetry.space_group_name_H-M   'P 1'
#
loop_
_entity.id
_entity.type
_entity.pdbx_description
1 polymer ?
#
loop_
_entity_poly.entity_id
_entity_poly.type
_entity_poly.pdbx_seq_one_letter_code
_entity_poly.pdbx_strand_id
1 'polypeptide(L)' 'MTLKEDIAVTLKNRRKELGLTLEELAILIWEDSSKKSQISTYENNKRVMGLDTLELFLKALQLDLKLIVKQ' A
#
# COMPACT_ATOMS: atom_id res chain seq x y z
N MET A 1 -6.38 11.37 12.29
CA MET A 1 -5.84 10.65 11.13
C MET A 1 -6.93 10.60 10.07
N THR A 2 -6.61 10.91 8.82
CA THR A 2 -7.56 10.80 7.70
C THR A 2 -7.60 9.36 7.19
N LEU A 3 -8.67 8.95 6.50
CA LEU A 3 -8.77 7.62 5.89
C LEU A 3 -7.53 7.29 5.01
N LYS A 4 -6.99 8.27 4.29
CA LYS A 4 -5.81 8.08 3.43
C LYS A 4 -4.55 7.80 4.24
N GLU A 5 -4.39 8.48 5.37
CA GLU A 5 -3.27 8.25 6.30
C GLU A 5 -3.38 6.87 6.96
N ASP A 6 -4.58 6.49 7.40
CA ASP A 6 -4.83 5.16 7.98
C ASP A 6 -4.49 4.05 6.98
N ILE A 7 -4.96 4.16 5.74
CA ILE A 7 -4.62 3.22 4.66
C ILE A 7 -3.10 3.16 4.46
N ALA A 8 -2.43 4.31 4.31
CA ALA A 8 -0.97 4.33 4.07
C ALA A 8 -0.18 3.66 5.20
N VAL A 9 -0.56 3.91 6.46
CA VAL A 9 0.05 3.28 7.64
C VAL A 9 -0.25 1.79 7.69
N THR A 10 -1.48 1.36 7.42
CA THR A 10 -1.85 -0.06 7.38
C THR A 10 -1.05 -0.81 6.33
N LEU A 11 -0.92 -0.28 5.11
CA LEU A 11 -0.14 -0.91 4.04
C LEU A 11 1.34 -1.03 4.43
N LYS A 12 1.92 0.04 4.99
CA LYS A 12 3.31 0.07 5.47
C LYS A 12 3.58 -0.95 6.57
N ASN A 13 2.68 -1.04 7.54
CA ASN A 13 2.81 -1.99 8.65
C ASN A 13 2.68 -3.41 8.13
N ARG A 14 1.70 -3.69 7.26
CA ARG A 14 1.53 -5.01 6.68
C ARG A 14 2.75 -5.46 5.87
N ARG A 15 3.32 -4.58 5.04
CA ARG A 15 4.56 -4.87 4.31
C ARG A 15 5.67 -5.32 5.26
N LYS A 16 5.85 -4.59 6.38
CA LYS A 16 6.86 -4.91 7.40
C LYS A 16 6.58 -6.22 8.12
N GLU A 17 5.32 -6.53 8.44
CA GLU A 17 4.92 -7.82 9.02
C GLU A 17 5.27 -9.00 8.11
N LEU A 18 5.13 -8.82 6.80
CA LEU A 18 5.53 -9.79 5.78
C LEU A 18 7.05 -9.85 5.54
N GLY A 19 7.83 -8.99 6.19
CA GLY A 19 9.29 -8.93 6.03
C GLY A 19 9.75 -8.34 4.69
N LEU A 20 8.87 -7.69 3.93
CA LEU A 20 9.16 -7.19 2.60
C LEU A 20 9.90 -5.85 2.62
N THR A 21 10.92 -5.71 1.80
CA THR A 21 11.56 -4.45 1.44
C THR A 21 10.67 -3.62 0.51
N LEU A 22 11.04 -2.35 0.28
CA LEU A 22 10.32 -1.49 -0.66
C LEU A 22 10.52 -1.97 -2.11
N GLU A 23 11.71 -2.47 -2.43
CA GLU A 23 12.07 -3.08 -3.70
C GLU A 23 11.22 -4.31 -3.99
N GLU A 24 11.10 -5.23 -3.02
CA GLU A 24 10.31 -6.45 -3.19
C GLU A 24 8.83 -6.13 -3.37
N LEU A 25 8.27 -5.19 -2.59
CA LEU A 25 6.89 -4.79 -2.80
C LEU A 25 6.69 -4.13 -4.18
N ALA A 26 7.65 -3.33 -4.66
CA ALA A 26 7.58 -2.74 -5.99
C ALA A 26 7.59 -3.80 -7.10
N ILE A 27 8.39 -4.88 -6.94
CA ILE A 27 8.39 -6.03 -7.85
C ILE A 27 7.03 -6.75 -7.81
N LEU A 28 6.45 -6.98 -6.63
CA LEU A 28 5.16 -7.66 -6.51
C LEU A 28 4.00 -6.90 -7.16
N ILE A 29 4.05 -5.56 -7.13
CA ILE A 29 2.97 -4.69 -7.64
C ILE A 29 3.14 -4.39 -9.13
N TRP A 30 4.38 -4.17 -9.61
CA TRP A 30 4.65 -3.66 -10.95
C TRP A 30 5.78 -4.37 -11.70
N GLU A 31 6.33 -5.45 -11.14
CA GLU A 31 7.47 -6.19 -11.72
C GLU A 31 8.72 -5.31 -11.93
N ASP A 32 8.82 -4.19 -11.20
CA ASP A 32 9.85 -3.17 -11.39
C ASP A 32 10.35 -2.63 -10.04
N SER A 33 11.54 -3.08 -9.64
CA SER A 33 12.20 -2.68 -8.39
C SER A 33 12.59 -1.19 -8.34
N SER A 34 12.74 -0.53 -9.51
CA SER A 34 13.09 0.89 -9.58
C SER A 34 11.97 1.78 -9.01
N LYS A 35 10.74 1.26 -8.91
CA LYS A 35 9.57 1.96 -8.36
C LYS A 35 9.52 1.97 -6.82
N LYS A 36 10.54 1.49 -6.10
CA LYS A 36 10.61 1.53 -4.63
C LYS A 36 10.33 2.91 -4.01
N SER A 37 10.73 3.98 -4.69
CA SER A 37 10.50 5.36 -4.24
C SER A 37 9.01 5.71 -4.29
N GLN A 38 8.26 5.15 -5.23
CA GLN A 38 6.81 5.31 -5.33
C GLN A 38 6.11 4.60 -4.18
N ILE A 39 6.55 3.37 -3.83
CA ILE A 39 6.06 2.65 -2.64
C ILE A 39 6.22 3.52 -1.40
N SER A 40 7.43 4.03 -1.15
CA SER A 40 7.70 4.91 -0.01
C SER A 40 6.82 6.17 -0.03
N THR A 41 6.59 6.76 -1.21
CA THR A 41 5.74 7.94 -1.35
C THR A 41 4.29 7.65 -0.94
N TYR A 42 3.75 6.50 -1.35
CA TYR A 42 2.42 6.06 -0.97
C TYR A 42 2.31 5.71 0.53
N GLU A 43 3.26 4.94 1.06
CA GLU A 43 3.29 4.52 2.48
C GLU A 43 3.47 5.68 3.46
N ASN A 44 3.96 6.82 3.00
CA ASN A 44 4.11 8.03 3.81
C ASN A 44 3.07 9.11 3.43
N ASN A 45 2.02 8.75 2.68
CA ASN A 45 0.93 9.64 2.26
C ASN A 45 1.41 10.93 1.54
N LYS A 46 2.55 10.86 0.84
CA LYS A 46 3.13 11.99 0.09
C LYS A 46 2.56 12.11 -1.33
N ARG A 47 1.75 11.12 -1.74
CA ARG A 47 1.05 11.09 -3.03
C ARG A 47 -0.32 10.47 -2.84
N VAL A 48 -1.32 11.03 -3.52
CA VAL A 48 -2.66 10.46 -3.56
C VAL A 48 -2.62 9.09 -4.23
N MET A 49 -3.11 8.07 -3.52
CA MET A 49 -3.30 6.73 -4.04
C MET A 49 -4.69 6.62 -4.69
N GLY A 50 -4.72 6.26 -5.98
CA GLY A 50 -5.96 5.90 -6.67
C GLY A 50 -6.43 4.49 -6.29
N LEU A 51 -7.69 4.15 -6.60
CA LEU A 51 -8.25 2.84 -6.27
C LEU A 51 -7.52 1.70 -6.98
N ASP A 52 -7.15 1.87 -8.26
CA ASP A 52 -6.38 0.85 -9.00
C ASP A 52 -5.03 0.56 -8.32
N THR A 53 -4.32 1.61 -7.90
CA THR A 53 -3.08 1.45 -7.14
C THR A 53 -3.34 0.76 -5.81
N LEU A 54 -4.40 1.16 -5.09
CA LEU A 54 -4.77 0.54 -3.82
C LEU A 54 -5.06 -0.95 -3.98
N GLU A 55 -5.80 -1.35 -5.02
CA GLU A 55 -6.09 -2.76 -5.32
C GLU A 55 -4.82 -3.57 -5.51
N LEU A 56 -3.84 -3.05 -6.26
CA LEU A 56 -2.55 -3.73 -6.44
C LEU A 56 -1.81 -3.91 -5.12
N PHE A 57 -1.82 -2.90 -4.25
CA PHE A 57 -1.23 -2.99 -2.90
C PHE A 57 -1.94 -4.05 -2.06
N LEU A 58 -3.27 -4.05 -2.03
CA LEU A 58 -4.08 -5.01 -1.27
C LEU A 58 -3.78 -6.44 -1.72
N LYS A 59 -3.72 -6.69 -3.03
CA LYS A 59 -3.36 -8.00 -3.59
C LYS A 59 -1.94 -8.42 -3.20
N ALA A 60 -0.95 -7.54 -3.37
CA ALA A 60 0.45 -7.85 -3.06
C ALA A 60 0.69 -8.10 -1.56
N LEU A 61 -0.09 -7.44 -0.69
CA LEU A 61 0.02 -7.54 0.77
C LEU A 61 -0.95 -8.54 1.41
N GLN A 62 -1.70 -9.28 0.59
CA GLN A 62 -2.69 -10.27 1.03
C GLN A 62 -3.68 -9.65 2.02
N LEU A 63 -4.24 -8.50 1.64
CA LEU A 63 -5.23 -7.75 2.41
C LEU A 63 -6.54 -7.66 1.63
N ASP A 64 -7.64 -7.64 2.37
CA ASP A 64 -8.97 -7.33 1.85
C ASP A 64 -9.45 -5.99 2.41
N LEU A 65 -10.11 -5.18 1.58
CA LEU A 65 -10.80 -3.97 2.00
C LEU A 65 -12.30 -4.24 2.13
N LYS A 66 -12.88 -3.93 3.29
CA LYS A 66 -14.33 -4.00 3.53
C LYS A 66 -14.87 -2.62 3.85
N LEU A 67 -15.89 -2.18 3.11
CA LEU A 67 -16.62 -0.95 3.39
C LEU A 67 -17.74 -1.25 4.38
N ILE A 68 -17.79 -0.49 5.48
CA ILE A 68 -18.83 -0.59 6.50
C ILE A 68 -19.63 0.72 6.47
N VAL A 69 -20.92 0.61 6.17
CA VAL A 69 -21.84 1.76 6.23
C VAL A 69 -22.18 2.01 7.69
N LYS A 70 -21.85 3.21 8.18
CA LYS A 70 -22.27 3.65 9.51
C LYS A 70 -23.76 3.99 9.44
N GLN A 71 -24.55 3.38 10.32
CA GLN A 71 -25.93 3.76 10.56
C GLN A 71 -25.99 5.02 11.43
#